data_AF-A0A5B1B3Q3-F1
#
_entry.id   AF-A0A5B1B3Q3-F1
#
_cell.length_a   1.000
_cell.length_b   1.000
_cell.length_c   1.000
_cell.angle_alpha   90.00
_cell.angle_beta   90.00
_cell.angle_gamma   90.00
#
_symmetry.space_group_name_H-M   'P 1'
#
loop_
_entity.id
_entity.type
_entity.pdbx_description
1 polymer ?
#
loop_
_entity_poly.entity_id
_entity_poly.type
_entity_poly.pdbx_seq_one_letter_code
_entity_poly.pdbx_strand_id
1 'polypeptide(L)' 'MKKILELSGIQKLTKEEQRTIKGAMTTVTCCGGNKCRISYPGGSFCEPGRCSGGFYNRCILY' A
#
# COMPACT_ATOMS: atom_id res chain seq x y z
N MET A 1 -21.73 18.43 -16.39
CA MET A 1 -21.14 18.10 -15.06
C MET A 1 -19.63 18.24 -15.17
N LYS A 2 -18.98 19.05 -14.33
CA LYS A 2 -17.51 19.20 -14.33
C LYS A 2 -16.87 18.02 -13.60
N LYS A 3 -15.81 17.44 -14.15
CA LYS A 3 -15.11 16.32 -13.51
C LYS A 3 -14.25 16.88 -12.39
N ILE A 4 -14.25 16.24 -11.22
CA ILE A 4 -13.43 16.66 -10.07
C ILE A 4 -11.94 16.75 -10.42
N LEU A 5 -11.48 15.94 -11.39
CA LEU A 5 -10.12 15.95 -11.93
C LEU A 5 -9.74 17.25 -12.68
N GLU A 6 -10.71 18.10 -13.02
CA GLU A 6 -10.50 19.36 -13.75
C GLU A 6 -10.50 20.59 -12.82
N LEU A 7 -10.62 20.38 -11.50
CA LEU A 7 -10.56 21.46 -10.52
C LEU A 7 -9.10 21.83 -10.23
N SER A 8 -8.82 23.14 -10.24
CA SER A 8 -7.53 23.68 -9.83
C SER A 8 -7.22 23.28 -8.37
N GLY A 9 -6.04 22.70 -8.15
CA GLY A 9 -5.61 22.21 -6.83
C GLY A 9 -5.75 20.70 -6.62
N ILE A 10 -6.38 19.96 -7.54
CA ILE A 10 -6.46 18.50 -7.47
C ILE A 10 -5.35 17.89 -8.33
N GLN A 11 -4.36 17.27 -7.68
CA GLN A 11 -3.30 16.53 -8.34
C GLN A 11 -3.67 15.05 -8.45
N LYS A 12 -3.70 14.52 -9.68
CA LYS A 12 -3.89 13.10 -9.92
C LYS A 12 -2.56 12.38 -9.69
N LEU A 13 -2.48 11.60 -8.62
CA LEU A 13 -1.32 10.75 -8.36
C LEU A 13 -1.30 9.54 -9.29
N THR A 14 -0.12 9.22 -9.80
CA THR A 14 0.19 7.98 -10.50
C THR A 14 0.05 6.78 -9.56
N LYS A 15 -0.01 5.57 -10.14
CA LYS A 15 -0.11 4.34 -9.34
C LYS A 15 1.15 4.06 -8.52
N GLU A 16 2.30 4.54 -8.97
CA GLU A 16 3.58 4.41 -8.27
C GLU A 16 3.63 5.36 -7.07
N GLU A 17 3.21 6.62 -7.25
CA GLU A 17 3.08 7.56 -6.14
C GLU A 17 2.04 7.10 -5.11
N GLN A 18 0.94 6.47 -5.55
CA GLN A 18 -0.03 5.89 -4.62
C GLN A 18 0.55 4.78 -3.73
N ARG A 19 1.60 4.06 -4.17
CA ARG A 19 2.24 2.99 -3.39
C ARG A 19 3.12 3.52 -2.26
N THR A 20 3.58 4.76 -2.34
CA THR A 20 4.41 5.39 -1.30
C THR A 20 3.58 6.09 -0.22
N ILE A 21 2.26 6.19 -0.40
CA ILE A 21 1.34 6.73 0.59
C ILE A 21 1.18 5.73 1.75
N LYS A 22 1.40 6.21 2.98
CA LYS A 22 1.10 5.47 4.20
C LYS A 22 -0.38 5.09 4.24
N GLY A 23 -0.70 3.81 4.47
CA GLY A 23 -2.07 3.28 4.35
C GLY A 23 -2.39 2.66 2.99
N ALA A 24 -1.51 2.75 1.98
CA ALA A 24 -1.73 2.11 0.69
C ALA A 24 -1.66 0.59 0.80
N MET A 25 -2.64 -0.10 0.20
CA MET A 25 -2.61 -1.55 0.06
C MET A 25 -1.53 -1.93 -0.95
N THR A 26 -0.40 -2.42 -0.44
CA THR A 26 0.70 -2.93 -1.27
C THR A 26 0.65 -4.45 -1.32
N THR A 27 1.14 -5.02 -2.43
CA THR A 27 1.21 -6.47 -2.62
C THR A 27 2.44 -7.02 -1.90
N VAL A 28 2.54 -6.77 -0.60
CA VAL A 28 3.58 -7.34 0.26
C VAL A 28 2.98 -8.46 1.08
N THR A 29 3.80 -9.49 1.34
CA THR A 29 3.36 -10.68 2.07
C THR A 29 3.18 -10.37 3.55
N CYS A 30 2.45 -11.24 4.24
CA CYS A 30 2.23 -11.12 5.68
C CYS A 30 3.36 -11.75 6.49
N CYS A 31 3.70 -11.13 7.62
CA CYS A 31 4.67 -11.62 8.61
C CYS A 31 3.99 -11.85 9.98
N GLY A 32 2.89 -12.61 9.98
CA GLY A 32 2.00 -12.81 11.13
C GLY A 32 0.70 -11.97 11.03
N GLY A 33 -0.16 -12.05 12.04
CA GLY A 33 -1.53 -11.51 11.97
C GLY A 33 -1.65 -9.99 11.76
N ASN A 34 -0.68 -9.21 12.26
CA ASN A 34 -0.68 -7.73 12.22
C ASN A 34 0.66 -7.16 11.76
N LYS A 35 1.36 -7.85 10.86
CA LYS A 35 2.63 -7.38 10.33
C LYS A 35 2.75 -7.66 8.85
N CYS A 36 3.28 -6.69 8.12
CA CYS A 36 3.59 -6.78 6.71
C CYS A 36 5.08 -7.04 6.51
N ARG A 37 5.43 -7.97 5.63
CA ARG A 37 6.81 -8.28 5.27
C ARG A 37 7.26 -7.37 4.14
N ILE A 38 8.16 -6.44 4.44
CA ILE A 38 8.84 -5.64 3.42
C ILE A 38 10.06 -6.41 2.94
N SER A 39 10.10 -6.74 1.65
CA SER A 39 11.24 -7.38 1.01
C SER A 39 12.02 -6.38 0.19
N TYR A 40 13.34 -6.44 0.28
CA TYR A 40 14.29 -5.63 -0.49
C TYR A 40 15.48 -6.51 -0.90
N PRO A 41 16.30 -6.11 -1.89
CA PRO A 41 17.44 -6.91 -2.30
C PRO A 41 18.38 -7.16 -1.11
N GLY A 42 18.54 -8.43 -0.73
CA GLY A 42 19.40 -8.86 0.38
C GLY A 42 18.70 -9.07 1.72
N GLY A 43 17.37 -8.88 1.84
CA GLY A 43 16.69 -9.17 3.10
C GLY A 43 15.19 -8.89 3.13
N SER A 44 14.60 -9.12 4.30
CA SER A 44 13.22 -8.73 4.58
C SER A 44 13.02 -8.44 6.06
N PHE A 45 12.22 -7.42 6.39
CA PHE A 45 11.79 -7.13 7.76
C PHE A 45 10.26 -7.05 7.85
N CYS A 46 9.76 -7.05 9.09
CA CYS A 46 8.33 -7.09 9.37
C CYS A 46 7.88 -5.78 10.03
N GLU A 47 7.13 -4.99 9.28
CA GLU A 47 6.54 -3.73 9.74
C GLU A 47 5.16 -3.95 10.34
N PRO A 48 4.72 -3.12 11.30
CA PRO A 48 3.32 -3.08 11.73
C PRO A 48 2.39 -2.82 10.54
N GLY A 49 1.34 -3.63 10.41
CA GLY A 49 0.39 -3.50 9.31
C GLY A 49 -0.81 -4.41 9.50
N ARG A 50 -1.73 -4.40 8.54
CA ARG A 50 -2.90 -5.27 8.56
C ARG A 50 -2.92 -6.22 7.38
N CYS A 51 -2.87 -7.50 7.70
CA CYS A 51 -3.09 -8.55 6.74
C CYS A 51 -4.58 -8.67 6.41
N SER A 52 -4.90 -8.50 5.12
CA SER A 52 -6.20 -8.82 4.60
C SER A 52 -6.19 -10.30 4.21
N GLY A 53 -6.89 -11.14 4.98
CA GLY A 53 -6.93 -12.60 4.86
C GLY A 53 -7.65 -13.15 3.61
N GLY A 54 -7.57 -12.45 2.47
CA GLY A 54 -8.05 -12.94 1.18
C GLY A 54 -6.96 -13.71 0.40
N PHE A 55 -7.37 -14.32 -0.73
CA PHE A 55 -6.61 -15.20 -1.63
C PHE A 55 -5.23 -14.70 -2.14
N TYR A 56 -4.79 -13.50 -1.77
CA TYR A 56 -3.58 -12.87 -2.30
C TYR A 56 -2.60 -12.34 -1.23
N ASN A 57 -2.74 -12.72 0.05
CA ASN A 57 -1.83 -12.31 1.13
C ASN A 57 -1.51 -10.80 1.09
N ARG A 58 -2.52 -9.95 0.89
CA ARG A 58 -2.33 -8.51 0.75
C ARG A 58 -2.17 -7.87 2.12
N CYS A 59 -1.17 -7.02 2.26
CA CYS A 59 -0.90 -6.36 3.52
C CYS A 59 -0.97 -4.83 3.36
N ILE A 60 -1.71 -4.20 4.26
CA ILE A 60 -1.87 -2.75 4.33
C ILE A 60 -0.83 -2.23 5.33
N LEU A 61 0.12 -1.45 4.83
CA LEU A 61 1.10 -0.76 5.66
C LEU A 61 0.45 0.49 6.27
N TYR A 62 0.70 0.77 7.54
CA TYR A 62 0.23 1.98 8.22
C TYR A 62 1.23 3.14 8.10
#